data_AF-A0A383WCB1-F1
#
_entry.id   AF-A0A383WCB1-F1
#
_cell.length_a   1.000
_cell.length_b   1.000
_cell.length_c   1.000
_cell.angle_alpha   90.00
_cell.angle_beta   90.00
_cell.angle_gamma   90.00
#
_symmetry.space_group_name_H-M   'P 1'
#
loop_
_entity.id
_entity.type
_entity.pdbx_description
1 polymer ?
#
loop_
_entity_poly.entity_id
_entity_poly.type
_entity_poly.pdbx_seq_one_letter_code
_entity_poly.pdbx_strand_id
1 'polypeptide(L)'
;MGVSGCGKSTVAELLAGKLSCKFYDADAYHPAANIRKMSAGIPLTDEDRLPWLQQLAELLRGHVASNTPAVLACSALTPAYRQLLFSAQQQQQQQQQQQQQQQQQTNDVAAQPAQDATAGSHRAASLAAAAAAAATGVVSAARPLAVHGAAASLSQGSCIAFVLLNPPPEQLLLRLQQRAASGSHFMPASLLQSQLQQLSYSEDEMHLVFNGNEQAAEQIVEAIMAHRAAHDANAAAAAEG
;
A
#
# COMPACT_ATOMS: atom_id res chain seq x y z
N MET A 1 -1.57 0.14 8.53
CA MET A 1 -2.23 -1.14 8.83
C MET A 1 -1.77 -1.73 10.15
N GLY A 2 -2.44 -2.78 10.62
CA GLY A 2 -2.19 -3.43 11.92
C GLY A 2 -3.48 -3.79 12.67
N VAL A 3 -3.35 -4.59 13.72
CA VAL A 3 -4.50 -5.07 14.51
C VAL A 3 -5.17 -3.95 15.31
N SER A 4 -6.38 -4.21 15.83
CA SER A 4 -7.08 -3.26 16.69
C SER A 4 -6.24 -2.88 17.93
N GLY A 5 -6.25 -1.61 18.32
CA GLY A 5 -5.46 -1.09 19.44
C GLY A 5 -4.01 -0.70 19.12
N CYS A 6 -3.50 -0.95 17.90
CA CYS A 6 -2.11 -0.60 17.57
C CYS A 6 -1.86 0.90 17.31
N GLY A 7 -2.91 1.73 17.23
CA GLY A 7 -2.79 3.18 17.07
C GLY A 7 -2.93 3.70 15.63
N LYS A 8 -3.51 2.90 14.72
CA LYS A 8 -3.69 3.27 13.30
C LYS A 8 -4.32 4.65 13.10
N SER A 9 -5.49 4.90 13.68
CA SER A 9 -6.23 6.15 13.46
C SER A 9 -5.43 7.36 13.96
N THR A 10 -4.78 7.25 15.12
CA THR A 10 -3.92 8.33 15.66
C THR A 10 -2.74 8.65 14.76
N VAL A 11 -1.98 7.63 14.32
CA VAL A 11 -0.84 7.84 13.41
C VAL A 11 -1.31 8.36 12.06
N ALA A 12 -2.41 7.82 11.54
CA ALA A 12 -2.96 8.18 10.23
C ALA A 12 -3.48 9.63 10.19
N GLU A 13 -4.16 10.07 11.23
CA GLU A 13 -4.67 11.44 11.35
C GLU A 13 -3.52 12.45 11.43
N LEU A 14 -2.51 12.18 12.26
CA LEU A 14 -1.31 13.02 12.34
C LEU A 14 -0.54 13.07 11.01
N LEU A 15 -0.40 11.92 10.34
CA LEU A 15 0.27 11.84 9.04
C LEU A 15 -0.50 12.63 7.97
N ALA A 16 -1.82 12.50 7.92
CA ALA A 16 -2.67 13.23 6.99
C ALA A 16 -2.58 14.75 7.21
N GLY A 17 -2.54 15.19 8.47
CA GLY A 17 -2.32 16.59 8.83
C GLY A 17 -0.98 17.12 8.29
N LYS A 18 0.12 16.39 8.48
CA LYS A 18 1.43 16.80 7.93
C LYS A 18 1.48 16.79 6.41
N LEU A 19 0.82 15.83 5.77
CA LEU A 19 0.73 15.75 4.31
C LEU A 19 -0.31 16.70 3.71
N SER A 20 -1.09 17.42 4.55
CA SER A 20 -2.22 18.25 4.11
C SER A 20 -3.18 17.50 3.18
N CYS A 21 -3.47 16.23 3.51
CA CYS A 21 -4.25 15.34 2.67
C CYS A 21 -5.45 14.74 3.43
N LYS A 22 -6.33 14.03 2.71
CA LYS A 22 -7.52 13.43 3.34
C LYS A 22 -7.14 12.21 4.18
N PHE A 23 -7.69 12.16 5.40
CA PHE A 23 -7.68 11.00 6.26
C PHE A 23 -8.99 10.21 6.14
N TYR A 24 -8.88 8.89 6.10
CA TYR A 24 -10.01 7.98 6.17
C TYR A 24 -9.78 6.92 7.25
N ASP A 25 -10.76 6.74 8.13
CA ASP A 25 -10.82 5.60 9.02
C ASP A 25 -11.63 4.48 8.35
N ALA A 26 -10.99 3.35 8.05
CA ALA A 26 -11.64 2.25 7.37
C ALA A 26 -12.80 1.67 8.18
N ASP A 27 -12.75 1.76 9.50
CA ASP A 27 -13.80 1.21 10.37
C ASP A 27 -15.14 1.97 10.17
N ALA A 28 -15.09 3.23 9.72
CA ALA A 28 -16.28 4.03 9.41
C ALA A 28 -17.04 3.57 8.15
N TYR A 29 -16.41 2.74 7.31
CA TYR A 29 -17.00 2.22 6.08
C TYR A 29 -17.63 0.83 6.27
N HIS A 30 -17.60 0.28 7.48
CA HIS A 30 -18.25 -1.01 7.72
C HIS A 30 -19.77 -0.90 7.61
N PRO A 31 -20.43 -1.86 6.92
CA PRO A 31 -21.87 -2.02 7.00
C PRO A 31 -22.34 -2.24 8.44
N ALA A 32 -23.56 -1.78 8.76
CA ALA A 32 -24.13 -1.95 10.09
C ALA A 32 -24.14 -3.42 10.57
N ALA A 33 -24.28 -4.38 9.66
CA ALA A 33 -24.20 -5.81 9.96
C ALA A 33 -22.83 -6.23 10.53
N ASN A 34 -21.74 -5.71 9.96
CA ASN A 34 -20.38 -5.99 10.41
C ASN A 34 -20.12 -5.35 11.77
N ILE A 35 -20.56 -4.10 11.95
CA ILE A 35 -20.45 -3.40 13.24
C ILE A 35 -21.16 -4.19 14.33
N ARG A 36 -22.39 -4.68 14.06
CA ARG A 36 -23.14 -5.53 15.02
C ARG A 36 -22.37 -6.80 15.39
N LYS A 37 -21.85 -7.55 14.40
CA LYS A 37 -21.05 -8.76 14.66
C LYS A 37 -19.83 -8.45 15.54
N MET A 38 -19.05 -7.45 15.17
CA MET A 38 -17.85 -7.05 15.91
C MET A 38 -18.18 -6.54 17.33
N SER A 39 -19.26 -5.76 17.49
CA SER A 39 -19.71 -5.29 18.81
C SER A 39 -20.16 -6.44 19.72
N ALA A 40 -20.65 -7.54 19.14
CA ALA A 40 -21.00 -8.76 19.86
C ALA A 40 -19.78 -9.67 20.13
N GLY A 41 -18.56 -9.26 19.77
CA GLY A 41 -17.36 -10.07 19.89
C GLY A 41 -17.29 -11.23 18.88
N ILE A 42 -18.07 -11.16 17.80
CA ILE A 42 -18.09 -12.16 16.73
C ILE A 42 -17.12 -11.71 15.63
N PRO A 43 -16.09 -12.51 15.30
CA PRO A 43 -15.17 -12.17 14.22
C PRO A 43 -15.88 -12.20 12.86
N LEU A 44 -15.52 -11.27 11.98
CA LEU A 44 -16.06 -11.25 10.61
C LEU A 44 -15.48 -12.41 9.78
N THR A 45 -16.24 -12.87 8.80
CA THR A 45 -15.76 -13.78 7.74
C THR A 45 -15.13 -13.01 6.57
N ASP A 46 -14.57 -13.70 5.58
CA ASP A 46 -14.12 -13.06 4.34
C ASP A 46 -15.28 -12.46 3.54
N GLU A 47 -16.42 -13.14 3.51
CA GLU A 47 -17.64 -12.69 2.84
C GLU A 47 -18.18 -11.40 3.48
N ASP A 48 -18.11 -11.28 4.81
CA ASP A 48 -18.46 -10.05 5.52
C ASP A 48 -17.54 -8.87 5.13
N ARG A 49 -16.23 -9.15 4.92
CA ARG A 49 -15.23 -8.10 4.65
C ARG A 49 -15.18 -7.69 3.19
N LEU A 50 -15.56 -8.56 2.25
CA LEU A 50 -15.41 -8.31 0.82
C LEU A 50 -16.08 -7.01 0.35
N PRO A 51 -17.37 -6.73 0.65
CA PRO A 51 -18.01 -5.48 0.21
C PRO A 51 -17.33 -4.24 0.78
N TRP A 52 -16.89 -4.32 2.03
CA TRP A 52 -16.15 -3.25 2.72
C TRP A 52 -14.80 -2.99 2.06
N LEU A 53 -14.02 -4.03 1.75
CA LEU A 53 -12.73 -3.90 1.07
C LEU A 53 -12.89 -3.33 -0.36
N GLN A 54 -13.94 -3.74 -1.08
CA GLN A 54 -14.24 -3.21 -2.41
C GLN A 54 -14.53 -1.70 -2.37
N GLN A 55 -15.30 -1.26 -1.38
CA GLN A 55 -15.59 0.17 -1.19
C GLN A 55 -14.31 0.98 -0.90
N LEU A 56 -13.42 0.46 -0.05
CA LEU A 56 -12.14 1.11 0.24
C LEU A 56 -11.21 1.13 -0.98
N ALA A 57 -11.18 0.05 -1.78
CA ALA A 57 -10.40 -0.01 -3.01
C ALA A 57 -10.88 1.03 -4.04
N GLU A 58 -12.19 1.23 -4.17
CA GLU A 58 -12.77 2.29 -5.01
C GLU A 58 -12.33 3.68 -4.54
N LEU A 59 -12.40 3.92 -3.23
CA LEU A 59 -11.99 5.18 -2.63
C LEU A 59 -10.51 5.49 -2.92
N LEU A 60 -9.63 4.51 -2.73
CA LEU A 60 -8.21 4.66 -3.04
C LEU A 60 -8.00 4.89 -4.54
N ARG A 61 -8.75 4.21 -5.40
CA ARG A 61 -8.68 4.40 -6.86
C ARG A 61 -9.03 5.82 -7.27
N GLY A 62 -10.05 6.42 -6.68
CA GLY A 62 -10.41 7.81 -6.92
C GLY A 62 -9.24 8.75 -6.64
N HIS A 63 -8.54 8.54 -5.52
CA HIS A 63 -7.36 9.34 -5.14
C HIS A 63 -6.16 9.15 -6.08
N VAL A 64 -5.91 7.92 -6.52
CA VAL A 64 -4.86 7.60 -7.49
C VAL A 64 -5.16 8.26 -8.83
N ALA A 65 -6.39 8.14 -9.33
CA ALA A 65 -6.80 8.70 -10.61
C ALA A 65 -6.71 10.23 -10.63
N SER A 66 -6.99 10.90 -9.52
CA SER A 66 -6.85 12.35 -9.37
C SER A 66 -5.45 12.81 -8.96
N ASN A 67 -4.50 11.88 -8.80
CA ASN A 67 -3.15 12.14 -8.28
C ASN A 67 -3.15 12.95 -6.97
N THR A 68 -4.09 12.64 -6.08
CA THR A 68 -4.21 13.30 -4.77
C THR A 68 -3.82 12.34 -3.66
N PRO A 69 -2.91 12.73 -2.74
CA PRO A 69 -2.55 11.87 -1.62
C PRO A 69 -3.74 11.64 -0.69
N ALA A 70 -3.77 10.48 -0.05
CA ALA A 70 -4.70 10.15 1.02
C ALA A 70 -4.04 9.18 2.00
N VAL A 71 -4.50 9.20 3.25
CA VAL A 71 -4.06 8.26 4.29
C VAL A 71 -5.28 7.46 4.75
N LEU A 72 -5.16 6.13 4.72
CA LEU A 72 -6.21 5.21 5.14
C LEU A 72 -5.75 4.38 6.35
N ALA A 73 -6.44 4.51 7.49
CA ALA A 73 -6.28 3.61 8.61
C ALA A 73 -7.12 2.33 8.37
N CYS A 74 -6.49 1.26 7.88
CA CYS A 74 -7.16 -0.03 7.62
C CYS A 74 -6.43 -1.18 8.31
N SER A 75 -7.14 -2.22 8.76
CA SER A 75 -6.53 -3.40 9.36
C SER A 75 -5.72 -4.22 8.35
N ALA A 76 -6.28 -4.47 7.16
CA ALA A 76 -5.63 -5.10 6.00
C ALA A 76 -4.73 -6.31 6.35
N LEU A 77 -5.27 -7.21 7.18
CA LEU A 77 -4.49 -8.21 7.92
C LEU A 77 -3.88 -9.31 7.04
N THR A 78 -4.52 -9.65 5.91
CA THR A 78 -4.06 -10.73 5.02
C THR A 78 -3.49 -10.17 3.70
N PRO A 79 -2.58 -10.91 3.04
CA PRO A 79 -2.09 -10.54 1.71
C PRO A 79 -3.22 -10.39 0.68
N ALA A 80 -4.23 -11.25 0.73
CA ALA A 80 -5.39 -11.17 -0.17
C ALA A 80 -6.15 -9.84 -0.02
N TYR A 81 -6.33 -9.34 1.21
CA TYR A 81 -6.98 -8.05 1.43
C TYR A 81 -6.15 -6.88 0.92
N ARG A 82 -4.82 -6.92 1.10
CA ARG A 82 -3.91 -5.91 0.57
C ARG A 82 -3.86 -5.92 -0.94
N GLN A 83 -3.88 -7.10 -1.55
CA GLN A 83 -3.99 -7.25 -2.99
C GLN A 83 -5.31 -6.70 -3.51
N LEU A 84 -6.44 -6.83 -2.80
CA LEU A 84 -7.70 -6.20 -3.20
C LEU A 84 -7.61 -4.66 -3.19
N LEU A 85 -6.95 -4.09 -2.18
CA LEU A 85 -6.72 -2.64 -2.12
C LEU A 85 -5.73 -2.17 -3.20
N PHE A 86 -4.74 -3.00 -3.54
CA PHE A 86 -3.67 -2.68 -4.49
C PHE A 86 -4.04 -2.91 -5.96
N SER A 87 -4.70 -4.03 -6.28
CA SER A 87 -5.06 -4.44 -7.65
C SER A 87 -5.99 -3.45 -8.36
N ALA A 88 -6.62 -2.54 -7.62
CA ALA A 88 -7.29 -1.37 -8.16
C ALA A 88 -6.36 -0.49 -9.05
N GLN A 89 -5.05 -0.45 -8.77
CA GLN A 89 -4.07 0.27 -9.58
C GLN A 89 -3.76 -0.47 -10.90
N GLN A 90 -3.56 -1.79 -10.86
CA GLN A 90 -3.12 -2.56 -12.02
C GLN A 90 -4.15 -2.52 -13.17
N GLN A 91 -5.44 -2.52 -12.85
CA GLN A 91 -6.51 -2.43 -13.85
C GLN A 91 -6.48 -1.08 -14.61
N GLN A 92 -6.16 0.02 -13.93
CA GLN A 92 -6.10 1.34 -14.58
C GLN A 92 -4.85 1.47 -15.46
N GLN A 93 -3.70 0.96 -15.03
CA GLN A 93 -2.48 0.94 -15.85
C GLN A 93 -2.69 0.11 -17.13
N GLN A 94 -3.34 -1.05 -17.02
CA GLN A 94 -3.69 -1.87 -18.19
C GLN A 94 -4.66 -1.14 -19.13
N GLN A 95 -5.69 -0.46 -18.61
CA GLN A 95 -6.61 0.32 -19.43
C GLN A 95 -5.93 1.51 -20.12
N GLN A 96 -5.05 2.24 -19.41
CA GLN A 96 -4.29 3.35 -19.99
C GLN A 96 -3.32 2.86 -21.09
N GLN A 97 -2.62 1.75 -20.86
CA GLN A 97 -1.75 1.13 -21.87
C GLN A 97 -2.55 0.68 -23.10
N GLN A 98 -3.73 0.07 -22.92
CA GLN A 98 -4.60 -0.31 -24.02
C GLN A 98 -5.11 0.92 -24.81
N GLN A 99 -5.47 2.01 -24.12
CA GLN A 99 -5.88 3.25 -24.77
C GLN A 99 -4.73 3.92 -25.53
N GLN A 100 -3.51 3.93 -24.99
CA GLN A 100 -2.33 4.46 -25.67
C GLN A 100 -1.96 3.63 -26.91
N GLN A 101 -2.04 2.30 -26.82
CA GLN A 101 -1.81 1.40 -27.97
C GLN A 101 -2.85 1.60 -29.07
N GLN A 102 -4.12 1.79 -28.71
CA GLN A 102 -5.18 2.11 -29.68
C GLN A 102 -4.94 3.47 -30.35
N GLN A 103 -4.53 4.50 -29.59
CA GLN A 103 -4.23 5.83 -30.14
C GLN A 103 -3.01 5.81 -31.09
N GLN A 104 -1.96 5.04 -30.78
CA GLN A 104 -0.80 4.86 -31.65
C GLN A 104 -1.18 4.13 -32.95
N GLN A 105 -1.98 3.06 -32.87
CA GLN A 105 -2.49 2.37 -34.07
C GLN A 105 -3.37 3.27 -34.94
N THR A 106 -4.22 4.13 -34.34
CA THR A 106 -5.03 5.08 -35.11
C THR A 106 -4.20 6.16 -35.80
N ASN A 107 -3.10 6.60 -35.18
CA ASN A 107 -2.20 7.60 -35.76
C ASN A 107 -1.33 7.01 -36.89
N ASP A 108 -0.89 5.75 -36.78
CA ASP A 108 -0.13 5.06 -37.84
C ASP A 108 -0.99 4.81 -39.09
N VAL A 109 -2.28 4.50 -38.93
CA VAL A 109 -3.21 4.30 -40.06
C VAL A 109 -3.55 5.63 -40.75
N ALA A 110 -3.64 6.74 -40.01
CA ALA A 110 -3.91 8.06 -40.58
C ALA A 110 -2.70 8.70 -41.29
N ALA A 111 -1.48 8.25 -40.98
CA ALA A 111 -0.23 8.77 -41.56
C ALA A 111 0.21 8.06 -42.85
N GLN A 112 -0.51 7.06 -43.34
CA GLN A 112 -0.18 6.36 -44.59
C GLN A 112 -0.81 7.07 -45.81
N PRO A 113 -0.02 7.67 -46.71
CA PRO A 113 -0.55 8.09 -48.00
C PRO A 113 -0.88 6.84 -48.81
N ALA A 114 -2.09 6.78 -49.37
CA ALA A 114 -2.50 5.72 -50.28
C ALA A 114 -1.48 5.59 -51.42
N GLN A 115 -0.69 4.52 -51.43
CA GLN A 115 0.16 4.14 -52.54
C GLN A 115 -0.16 2.72 -52.97
N ASP A 116 -0.54 2.63 -54.24
CA ASP A 116 -0.93 1.46 -54.99
C ASP A 116 0.12 0.35 -54.98
N ALA A 117 -0.38 -0.87 -55.12
CA ALA A 117 0.32 -2.13 -55.11
C ALA A 117 1.38 -2.26 -56.22
N THR A 118 2.57 -2.77 -55.87
CA THR A 118 3.30 -3.81 -56.64
C THR A 118 4.41 -4.48 -55.83
N ALA A 119 4.27 -5.81 -55.67
CA ALA A 119 5.27 -6.89 -55.63
C ALA A 119 6.69 -6.70 -55.03
N GLY A 120 7.11 -7.67 -54.20
CA GLY A 120 8.54 -8.02 -54.07
C GLY A 120 8.94 -8.77 -52.78
N SER A 121 9.11 -10.08 -52.89
CA SER A 121 9.75 -11.01 -51.93
C SER A 121 11.15 -10.57 -51.46
N HIS A 122 11.51 -10.79 -50.18
CA HIS A 122 12.64 -11.63 -49.71
C HIS A 122 13.09 -11.36 -48.24
N ARG A 123 13.18 -12.46 -47.45
CA ARG A 123 14.18 -12.85 -46.41
C ARG A 123 14.43 -11.92 -45.19
N ALA A 124 14.21 -12.32 -43.94
CA ALA A 124 14.81 -13.38 -43.09
C ALA A 124 15.86 -12.84 -42.06
N ALA A 125 15.51 -13.01 -40.77
CA ALA A 125 16.33 -13.28 -39.58
C ALA A 125 17.52 -12.37 -39.16
N SER A 126 17.50 -11.96 -37.89
CA SER A 126 18.69 -11.94 -37.01
C SER A 126 18.30 -11.86 -35.52
N LEU A 127 18.91 -12.73 -34.71
CA LEU A 127 18.88 -12.88 -33.25
C LEU A 127 20.31 -12.61 -32.73
N ALA A 128 20.45 -11.95 -31.57
CA ALA A 128 21.54 -12.00 -30.57
C ALA A 128 21.61 -10.65 -29.80
N ALA A 129 22.01 -10.49 -28.53
CA ALA A 129 22.76 -11.32 -27.58
C ALA A 129 22.48 -10.89 -26.12
N ALA A 130 22.96 -11.68 -25.16
CA ALA A 130 22.81 -11.51 -23.71
C ALA A 130 24.13 -11.13 -22.98
N ALA A 131 23.96 -10.63 -21.74
CA ALA A 131 24.75 -10.88 -20.50
C ALA A 131 25.98 -10.02 -20.05
N ALA A 132 25.86 -9.57 -18.79
CA ALA A 132 26.80 -9.58 -17.63
C ALA A 132 28.01 -8.61 -17.48
N ALA A 133 28.12 -7.96 -16.30
CA ALA A 133 29.33 -7.97 -15.42
C ALA A 133 29.11 -7.21 -14.08
N ALA A 134 29.76 -7.70 -13.01
CA ALA A 134 29.71 -7.22 -11.63
C ALA A 134 30.96 -6.41 -11.23
N ALA A 135 30.87 -5.58 -10.16
CA ALA A 135 32.05 -5.20 -9.36
C ALA A 135 31.66 -4.69 -7.95
N THR A 136 32.41 -5.22 -6.97
CA THR A 136 32.43 -4.98 -5.51
C THR A 136 33.07 -3.66 -5.10
N GLY A 137 32.65 -3.10 -3.95
CA GLY A 137 33.39 -2.07 -3.20
C GLY A 137 32.75 -1.75 -1.85
N VAL A 138 33.43 -2.08 -0.75
CA VAL A 138 33.01 -1.86 0.64
C VAL A 138 33.75 -0.64 1.21
N VAL A 139 33.03 0.29 1.86
CA VAL A 139 33.59 1.04 3.00
C VAL A 139 32.49 1.42 4.00
N SER A 140 32.84 1.28 5.27
CA SER A 140 32.05 1.45 6.49
C SER A 140 32.03 2.89 7.00
N ALA A 141 30.90 3.40 7.48
CA ALA A 141 30.81 4.20 8.72
C ALA A 141 29.37 4.56 9.14
N ALA A 142 29.16 4.56 10.47
CA ALA A 142 28.09 5.18 11.26
C ALA A 142 26.68 4.52 11.25
N ARG A 143 26.38 3.81 12.35
CA ARG A 143 25.06 3.25 12.71
C ARG A 143 24.12 4.34 13.26
N PRO A 144 22.89 4.47 12.71
CA PRO A 144 21.74 5.02 13.42
C PRO A 144 20.75 3.92 13.83
N LEU A 145 19.78 4.32 14.65
CA LEU A 145 18.73 3.51 15.31
C LEU A 145 18.13 2.37 14.46
N ALA A 146 17.90 1.23 15.10
CA ALA A 146 17.42 0.01 14.46
C ALA A 146 15.95 0.12 13.98
N VAL A 147 15.77 0.65 12.78
CA VAL A 147 14.64 0.33 11.89
C VAL A 147 15.03 -0.97 11.18
N HIS A 148 14.45 -2.09 11.59
CA HIS A 148 14.61 -3.34 10.83
C HIS A 148 13.63 -3.29 9.66
N GLY A 149 14.12 -2.84 8.51
CA GLY A 149 13.46 -2.96 7.22
C GLY A 149 14.56 -3.05 6.18
N ALA A 150 14.72 -4.23 5.58
CA ALA A 150 15.44 -4.31 4.31
C ALA A 150 14.76 -3.32 3.35
N ALA A 151 15.54 -2.63 2.52
CA ALA A 151 15.01 -1.77 1.48
C ALA A 151 14.11 -2.62 0.58
N ALA A 152 12.81 -2.69 0.90
CA ALA A 152 11.80 -3.24 0.02
C ALA A 152 11.88 -2.38 -1.23
N SER A 153 12.37 -3.00 -2.30
CA SER A 153 12.36 -2.40 -3.62
C SER A 153 10.91 -2.07 -3.91
N LEU A 154 10.56 -0.80 -3.80
CA LEU A 154 9.32 -0.28 -4.37
C LEU A 154 9.30 -0.82 -5.79
N SER A 155 8.32 -1.66 -6.09
CA SER A 155 7.99 -1.93 -7.48
C SER A 155 7.75 -0.57 -8.10
N GLN A 156 8.73 -0.12 -8.89
CA GLN A 156 8.77 1.21 -9.49
C GLN A 156 7.41 1.45 -10.15
N GLY A 157 6.63 2.37 -9.59
CA GLY A 157 5.27 2.68 -10.06
C GLY A 157 4.10 2.27 -9.17
N SER A 158 4.31 1.78 -7.95
CA SER A 158 3.23 1.55 -6.98
C SER A 158 2.78 2.86 -6.32
N CYS A 159 1.49 3.21 -6.44
CA CYS A 159 0.93 4.44 -5.88
C CYS A 159 0.38 4.29 -4.45
N ILE A 160 0.47 3.08 -3.88
CA ILE A 160 -0.02 2.74 -2.54
C ILE A 160 1.13 2.16 -1.73
N ALA A 161 1.42 2.77 -0.57
CA ALA A 161 2.41 2.30 0.39
C ALA A 161 1.73 1.72 1.65
N PHE A 162 2.16 0.56 2.10
CA PHE A 162 1.66 -0.07 3.33
C PHE A 162 2.66 0.12 4.48
N VAL A 163 2.16 0.72 5.58
CA VAL A 163 2.90 0.88 6.84
C VAL A 163 2.27 -0.01 7.90
N LEU A 164 3.03 -0.92 8.50
CA LEU A 164 2.57 -1.83 9.55
C LEU A 164 2.90 -1.29 10.94
N LEU A 165 1.88 -1.13 11.78
CA LEU A 165 2.02 -0.89 13.22
C LEU A 165 1.78 -2.21 13.97
N ASN A 166 2.83 -2.78 14.54
CA ASN A 166 2.83 -4.11 15.15
C ASN A 166 3.45 -4.12 16.57
N PRO A 167 2.87 -3.37 17.53
CA PRO A 167 3.33 -3.41 18.91
C PRO A 167 3.08 -4.78 19.54
N PRO A 168 3.78 -5.13 20.63
CA PRO A 168 3.63 -6.42 21.30
C PRO A 168 2.18 -6.73 21.73
N PRO A 169 1.73 -7.99 21.66
CA PRO A 169 0.37 -8.40 22.05
C PRO A 169 -0.03 -7.97 23.46
N GLU A 170 0.88 -8.02 24.44
CA GLU A 170 0.59 -7.60 25.81
C GLU A 170 0.19 -6.12 25.90
N GLN A 171 0.81 -5.28 25.08
CA GLN A 171 0.51 -3.86 25.05
C GLN A 171 -0.81 -3.57 24.34
N LEU A 172 -1.08 -4.29 23.25
CA LEU A 172 -2.37 -4.23 22.55
C LEU A 172 -3.51 -4.56 23.48
N LEU A 173 -3.37 -5.65 24.26
CA LEU A 173 -4.37 -6.07 25.23
C LEU A 173 -4.59 -5.00 26.30
N LEU A 174 -3.52 -4.46 26.89
CA LEU A 174 -3.60 -3.42 27.91
C LEU A 174 -4.34 -2.18 27.38
N ARG A 175 -3.98 -1.71 26.17
CA ARG A 175 -4.62 -0.55 25.52
C ARG A 175 -6.11 -0.79 25.28
N LEU A 176 -6.50 -1.98 24.82
CA LEU A 176 -7.90 -2.32 24.57
C LEU A 176 -8.71 -2.40 25.88
N GLN A 177 -8.13 -2.96 26.95
CA GLN A 177 -8.76 -3.03 28.27
C GLN A 177 -8.98 -1.63 28.88
N GLN A 178 -7.97 -0.75 28.79
CA GLN A 178 -8.09 0.63 29.26
C GLN A 178 -9.20 1.40 28.51
N ARG A 179 -9.32 1.19 27.20
CA ARG A 179 -10.39 1.79 26.36
C ARG A 179 -11.78 1.25 26.70
N ALA A 180 -11.89 -0.04 26.99
CA ALA A 180 -13.14 -0.63 27.46
C ALA A 180 -13.55 -0.03 28.82
N ALA A 181 -12.58 0.16 29.73
CA ALA A 181 -12.82 0.76 31.03
C ALA A 181 -13.23 2.24 30.96
N SER A 182 -12.76 2.98 29.96
CA SER A 182 -13.15 4.39 29.75
C SER A 182 -14.53 4.57 29.09
N GLY A 183 -15.27 3.48 28.85
CA GLY A 183 -16.61 3.52 28.26
C GLY A 183 -16.63 3.81 26.76
N SER A 184 -15.47 3.75 26.08
CA SER A 184 -15.44 3.89 24.63
C SER A 184 -16.04 2.65 23.95
N HIS A 185 -16.95 2.85 22.99
CA HIS A 185 -17.58 1.80 22.16
C HIS A 185 -16.62 1.17 21.16
N PHE A 186 -15.42 0.83 21.60
CA PHE A 186 -14.39 0.24 20.77
C PHE A 186 -14.46 -1.29 20.82
N MET A 187 -13.90 -1.94 19.80
CA MET A 187 -13.96 -3.41 19.66
C MET A 187 -13.49 -4.13 20.93
N PRO A 188 -14.20 -5.18 21.37
CA PRO A 188 -13.84 -5.90 22.59
C PRO A 188 -12.46 -6.58 22.43
N ALA A 189 -11.71 -6.64 23.53
CA ALA A 189 -10.40 -7.28 23.57
C ALA A 189 -10.43 -8.77 23.18
N SER A 190 -11.59 -9.42 23.27
CA SER A 190 -11.79 -10.81 22.83
C SER A 190 -11.48 -11.03 21.35
N LEU A 191 -11.62 -10.01 20.50
CA LEU A 191 -11.32 -10.07 19.07
C LEU A 191 -9.84 -9.89 18.74
N LEU A 192 -8.99 -9.60 19.72
CA LEU A 192 -7.55 -9.39 19.48
C LEU A 192 -6.88 -10.68 19.00
N GLN A 193 -7.19 -11.80 19.64
CA GLN A 193 -6.56 -13.08 19.32
C GLN A 193 -6.81 -13.51 17.86
N SER A 194 -8.06 -13.39 17.40
CA SER A 194 -8.41 -13.72 16.01
C SER A 194 -7.71 -12.79 15.01
N GLN A 195 -7.52 -11.51 15.36
CA GLN A 195 -6.81 -10.57 14.49
C GLN A 195 -5.32 -10.87 14.39
N LEU A 196 -4.68 -11.25 15.51
CA LEU A 196 -3.28 -11.66 15.52
C LEU A 196 -3.07 -12.94 14.70
N GLN A 197 -4.01 -13.89 14.75
CA GLN A 197 -3.97 -15.10 13.92
C GLN A 197 -4.14 -14.82 12.42
N GLN A 198 -4.90 -13.78 12.07
CA GLN A 198 -5.10 -13.36 10.67
C GLN A 198 -3.96 -12.49 10.13
N LEU A 199 -3.16 -11.86 11.00
CA LEU A 199 -2.08 -10.99 10.60
C LEU A 199 -0.98 -11.80 9.90
N SER A 200 -0.89 -11.64 8.58
CA SER A 200 0.10 -12.28 7.73
C SER A 200 0.66 -11.25 6.77
N TYR A 201 1.99 -11.12 6.73
CA TYR A 201 2.70 -10.19 5.86
C TYR A 201 4.09 -10.74 5.51
N SER A 202 4.62 -10.28 4.37
CA SER A 202 6.03 -10.42 4.02
C SER A 202 6.72 -9.07 4.24
N GLU A 203 7.97 -9.08 4.68
CA GLU A 203 8.78 -7.86 4.81
C GLU A 203 8.92 -7.14 3.45
N ASP A 204 8.96 -7.88 2.34
CA ASP A 204 9.05 -7.29 0.99
C ASP A 204 7.78 -6.54 0.56
N GLU A 205 6.64 -6.83 1.18
CA GLU A 205 5.36 -6.18 0.88
C GLU A 205 5.16 -4.90 1.69
N MET A 206 5.76 -4.84 2.89
CA MET A 206 5.63 -3.72 3.82
C MET A 206 6.71 -2.69 3.55
N HIS A 207 6.31 -1.41 3.49
CA HIS A 207 7.27 -0.34 3.27
C HIS A 207 7.99 0.03 4.57
N LEU A 208 7.24 0.00 5.67
CA LEU A 208 7.74 0.27 7.01
C LEU A 208 7.02 -0.61 8.02
N VAL A 209 7.78 -1.19 8.95
CA VAL A 209 7.27 -1.98 10.08
C VAL A 209 7.70 -1.32 11.39
N PHE A 210 6.73 -0.99 12.23
CA PHE A 210 6.95 -0.41 13.54
C PHE A 210 6.56 -1.42 14.62
N ASN A 211 7.56 -2.12 15.17
CA ASN A 211 7.39 -3.14 16.21
C ASN A 211 7.47 -2.58 17.65
N GLY A 212 7.50 -1.25 17.78
CA GLY A 212 7.85 -0.56 19.02
C GLY A 212 6.81 -0.70 20.14
N ASN A 213 7.33 -0.88 21.34
CA ASN A 213 6.62 -0.90 22.61
C ASN A 213 6.19 0.51 23.08
N GLU A 214 6.87 1.60 22.77
CA GLU A 214 6.44 2.96 23.18
C GLU A 214 6.87 4.07 22.21
N GLN A 215 6.80 3.82 20.91
CA GLN A 215 7.03 4.91 19.95
C GLN A 215 5.84 5.88 19.99
N ALA A 216 6.14 7.15 20.23
CA ALA A 216 5.16 8.23 20.12
C ALA A 216 4.67 8.30 18.67
N ALA A 217 3.39 8.62 18.48
CA ALA A 217 2.80 8.68 17.14
C ALA A 217 3.55 9.68 16.25
N GLU A 218 4.07 10.77 16.83
CA GLU A 218 4.88 11.77 16.16
C GLU A 218 6.18 11.18 15.58
N GLN A 219 6.85 10.28 16.31
CA GLN A 219 8.09 9.64 15.86
C GLN A 219 7.83 8.70 14.68
N ILE A 220 6.73 7.95 14.75
CA ILE A 220 6.29 7.08 13.65
C ILE A 220 6.01 7.92 12.40
N VAL A 221 5.28 9.03 12.55
CA VAL A 221 4.96 9.95 11.45
C VAL A 221 6.23 10.56 10.85
N GLU A 222 7.19 11.01 11.67
CA GLU A 222 8.46 11.53 11.16
C GLU A 222 9.24 10.48 10.36
N ALA A 223 9.29 9.24 10.84
CA ALA A 223 9.94 8.15 10.10
C ALA A 223 9.27 7.88 8.74
N ILE A 224 7.93 7.92 8.69
CA ILE A 224 7.17 7.77 7.43
C ILE A 224 7.49 8.91 6.46
N MET A 225 7.51 10.16 6.95
CA MET A 225 7.82 11.34 6.14
C MET A 225 9.25 11.29 5.59
N ALA A 226 10.23 10.92 6.42
CA ALA A 226 11.62 10.78 6.00
C ALA A 226 11.79 9.69 4.92
N HIS A 227 11.13 8.54 5.10
CA HIS A 227 11.16 7.45 4.11
C HIS A 227 10.56 7.88 2.77
N ARG A 228 9.42 8.59 2.80
CA ARG A 228 8.80 9.14 1.60
C ARG A 228 9.72 10.13 0.88
N ALA A 229 10.31 11.08 1.61
CA ALA A 229 11.20 12.08 1.02
C ALA A 229 12.42 11.44 0.33
N ALA A 230 13.00 10.40 0.94
CA ALA A 230 14.10 9.64 0.33
C ALA A 230 13.65 8.92 -0.95
N HIS A 231 12.43 8.38 -0.99
CA HIS A 231 11.89 7.76 -2.19
C HIS A 231 11.62 8.78 -3.30
N ASP A 232 11.00 9.92 -2.97
CA ASP A 232 10.70 10.97 -3.94
C ASP A 232 12.00 11.53 -4.56
N ALA A 233 13.07 11.67 -3.76
CA ALA A 233 14.39 12.07 -4.24
C ALA A 233 15.03 11.03 -5.18
N ASN A 234 14.93 9.74 -4.85
CA ASN A 234 15.43 8.66 -5.71
C ASN A 234 14.66 8.56 -7.03
N ALA A 235 13.34 8.76 -7.00
CA ALA A 235 12.49 8.75 -8.18
C ALA A 235 12.81 9.94 -9.11
N ALA A 236 13.05 11.12 -8.56
CA ALA A 236 13.48 12.29 -9.34
C ALA A 236 14.84 12.06 -10.01
N ALA A 237 15.82 11.52 -9.28
CA ALA A 237 17.15 11.22 -9.83
C ALA A 237 17.12 10.17 -10.96
N ALA A 238 16.20 9.20 -10.89
CA ALA A 238 16.03 8.18 -11.94
C ALA A 238 15.34 8.69 -13.21
N ALA A 239 14.62 9.82 -13.15
CA ALA A 239 13.95 10.43 -14.29
C ALA A 239 14.86 11.39 -15.09
N GLU A 240 15.99 11.81 -14.52
CA GLU A 240 16.93 12.77 -15.11
C GLU A 240 18.15 12.11 -15.79
N GLY A 241 18.32 10.79 -15.71
CA GLY A 241 19.44 10.03 -16.27
C GLY A 241 19.03 9.08 -17.40
#